data_AF-A0A9W6ATX1-F1
#
_entry.id   AF-A0A9W6ATX1-F1
#
_cell.length_a   1.000
_cell.length_b   1.000
_cell.length_c   1.000
_cell.angle_alpha   90.00
_cell.angle_beta   90.00
_cell.angle_gamma   90.00
#
_symmetry.space_group_name_H-M   'P 1'
#
loop_
_entity.id
_entity.type
_entity.pdbx_description
1 polymer ?
#
loop_
_entity_poly.entity_id
_entity_poly.type
_entity_poly.pdbx_seq_one_letter_code
_entity_poly.pdbx_strand_id
1 'polypeptide(L)'
;MTPPLHRRSWRQSRASALIIAAAFFSAGFILFFYSRPSYVAPIPDLESSPSLASPDDTNPCFVDLDLLRQYSSTATVQYARLEIAVTPTENFTGYADTLSTRFPKFRTVHLDTEAHRENLSPEKCTATVTIEGPQPSAPPDASHIIFGLSTSIDRLIDSLDAFAHWAAGTNAQILVVVDSGGQKKEAERRAQALGIRLTIVEEDNERLDRYFYLVQYLYKHKDKSTQWVVMMDDDTFFPSMTRLVDRLATYDASMPQYVGAVTEDLQQMYSSGYMAYGGAGIFLSIPLLEQLQPWFDECYVFKGGGDHMLSQCIYKHTNTKLSWERDLFQLDLRGDASGFYEAGRAQPLSVHHWKSWFQADMAALSKASSICGEECLLHRWLLQDEWYLVNGFSVIKYSTVSDDPLAMEQTWNASQYTGPNPFTYSLGPLRRKDEKKISFRMKDVVQEKDRVRQVYVHEVTPEEVEVLEVVWNHAA
;
A
#
# COMPACT_ATOMS: atom_id res chain seq x y z
N MET A 1 48.86 -7.23 58.56
CA MET A 1 47.39 -7.39 58.60
C MET A 1 46.78 -6.18 57.92
N THR A 2 46.26 -6.38 56.71
CA THR A 2 45.57 -5.39 55.87
C THR A 2 44.33 -6.10 55.30
N PRO A 3 43.12 -5.51 55.38
CA PRO A 3 41.90 -6.19 54.94
C PRO A 3 41.68 -6.04 53.42
N PRO A 4 40.81 -6.88 52.80
CA PRO A 4 40.71 -7.00 51.35
C PRO A 4 39.76 -5.97 50.72
N LEU A 5 40.08 -5.57 49.49
CA LEU A 5 39.27 -4.73 48.60
C LEU A 5 38.06 -5.51 48.06
N HIS A 6 36.85 -5.00 48.30
CA HIS A 6 35.60 -5.46 47.70
C HIS A 6 35.53 -5.09 46.20
N ARG A 7 35.59 -6.11 45.32
CA ARG A 7 35.08 -6.02 43.94
C ARG A 7 33.58 -6.28 43.92
N ARG A 8 32.75 -5.23 43.90
CA ARG A 8 31.33 -5.30 43.48
C ARG A 8 30.79 -3.89 43.26
N SER A 9 30.71 -3.43 42.00
CA SER A 9 29.71 -2.44 41.55
C SER A 9 29.70 -2.14 40.04
N TRP A 10 30.53 -2.76 39.20
CA TRP A 10 30.66 -2.35 37.78
C TRP A 10 29.73 -3.04 36.77
N ARG A 11 28.76 -3.85 37.22
CA ARG A 11 27.82 -4.57 36.33
C ARG A 11 26.37 -4.09 36.34
N GLN A 12 25.95 -3.30 37.34
CA GLN A 12 24.56 -2.82 37.41
C GLN A 12 24.31 -1.51 36.66
N SER A 13 25.31 -0.64 36.48
CA SER A 13 25.08 0.64 35.79
C SER A 13 24.91 0.51 34.27
N ARG A 14 25.52 -0.50 33.64
CA ARG A 14 25.39 -0.73 32.18
C ARG A 14 24.03 -1.33 31.79
N ALA A 15 23.44 -2.17 32.64
CA ALA A 15 22.11 -2.74 32.37
C ALA A 15 21.01 -1.67 32.47
N SER A 16 21.07 -0.80 33.48
CA SER A 16 20.12 0.30 33.64
C SER A 16 20.27 1.36 32.54
N ALA A 17 21.49 1.65 32.09
CA ALA A 17 21.73 2.59 30.99
C ALA A 17 21.23 2.05 29.63
N LEU A 18 21.32 0.73 29.39
CA LEU A 18 20.79 0.10 28.17
C LEU A 18 19.26 0.05 28.15
N ILE A 19 18.61 -0.17 29.30
CA ILE A 19 17.14 -0.17 29.39
C ILE A 19 16.58 1.25 29.22
N ILE A 20 17.24 2.26 29.79
CA ILE A 20 16.85 3.66 29.62
C ILE A 20 17.07 4.10 28.17
N ALA A 21 18.21 3.74 27.55
CA ALA A 21 18.45 4.03 26.14
C ALA A 21 17.42 3.37 25.22
N ALA A 22 17.08 2.09 25.44
CA ALA A 22 16.07 1.39 24.65
C ALA A 22 14.68 2.06 24.78
N ALA A 23 14.26 2.43 25.99
CA ALA A 23 12.99 3.11 26.21
C ALA A 23 12.93 4.52 25.58
N PHE A 24 14.05 5.26 25.58
CA PHE A 24 14.14 6.56 24.88
C PHE A 24 14.17 6.40 23.35
N PHE A 25 14.78 5.34 22.83
CA PHE A 25 14.70 5.04 21.39
C PHE A 25 13.30 4.60 20.98
N SER A 26 12.60 3.75 21.76
CA SER A 26 11.22 3.35 21.48
C SER A 26 10.22 4.50 21.60
N ALA A 27 10.31 5.31 22.66
CA ALA A 27 9.46 6.49 22.84
C ALA A 27 9.78 7.59 21.82
N GLY A 28 11.05 7.76 21.46
CA GLY A 28 11.48 8.65 20.38
C GLY A 28 11.02 8.17 19.00
N PHE A 29 10.96 6.86 18.75
CA PHE A 29 10.43 6.29 17.52
C PHE A 29 8.90 6.37 17.43
N ILE A 30 8.19 6.49 18.54
CA ILE A 30 6.75 6.78 18.52
C ILE A 30 6.58 8.30 18.35
N LEU A 31 7.19 9.13 19.20
CA LEU A 31 7.03 10.58 19.13
C LEU A 31 7.53 11.19 17.81
N PHE A 32 8.65 10.75 17.22
CA PHE A 32 9.19 11.35 16.00
C PHE A 32 8.37 11.02 14.74
N PHE A 33 7.60 9.92 14.75
CA PHE A 33 6.64 9.60 13.69
C PHE A 33 5.27 10.25 13.92
N TYR A 34 4.87 10.47 15.18
CA TYR A 34 3.63 11.17 15.53
C TYR A 34 3.73 12.71 15.54
N SER A 35 4.95 13.30 15.53
CA SER A 35 5.14 14.76 15.67
C SER A 35 5.68 15.48 14.44
N ARG A 36 5.72 14.83 13.27
CA ARG A 36 5.74 15.62 12.04
C ARG A 36 4.35 16.21 11.88
N PRO A 37 4.18 17.55 11.82
CA PRO A 37 2.92 18.10 11.39
C PRO A 37 2.68 17.51 10.00
N SER A 38 1.59 16.77 9.86
CA SER A 38 1.00 16.56 8.55
C SER A 38 0.91 17.95 7.94
N TYR A 39 1.60 18.18 6.83
CA TYR A 39 1.23 19.29 5.98
C TYR A 39 -0.20 18.95 5.54
N VAL A 40 -1.16 19.48 6.28
CA VAL A 40 -2.55 19.55 5.86
C VAL A 40 -2.49 20.47 4.66
N ALA A 41 -2.41 19.88 3.48
CA ALA A 41 -2.85 20.57 2.28
C ALA A 41 -4.27 21.08 2.62
N PRO A 42 -4.57 22.37 2.40
CA PRO A 42 -5.90 22.89 2.65
C PRO A 42 -6.92 21.96 2.00
N ILE A 43 -7.93 21.57 2.78
CA ILE A 43 -9.12 20.88 2.28
C ILE A 43 -9.59 21.68 1.05
N PRO A 44 -9.57 21.14 -0.17
CA PRO A 44 -10.36 21.71 -1.24
C PRO A 44 -11.79 21.67 -0.73
N ASP A 45 -12.46 22.82 -0.69
CA ASP A 45 -13.87 22.87 -0.37
C ASP A 45 -14.59 21.74 -1.09
N LEU A 46 -15.53 21.09 -0.39
CA LEU A 46 -16.36 20.00 -0.91
C LEU A 46 -17.30 20.44 -2.05
N GLU A 47 -16.96 21.52 -2.76
CA GLU A 47 -17.57 22.06 -3.98
C GLU A 47 -16.59 22.10 -5.18
N SER A 48 -15.33 21.68 -5.05
CA SER A 48 -14.45 21.49 -6.21
C SER A 48 -13.90 20.06 -6.28
N SER A 49 -14.75 19.13 -6.73
CA SER A 49 -14.24 18.03 -7.54
C SER A 49 -13.33 18.62 -8.64
N PRO A 50 -12.16 18.04 -8.93
CA PRO A 50 -11.55 18.27 -10.23
C PRO A 50 -12.57 17.74 -11.23
N SER A 51 -13.24 18.67 -11.93
CA SER A 51 -14.17 18.44 -13.03
C SER A 51 -14.73 17.01 -13.07
N LEU A 52 -15.77 16.74 -12.27
CA LEU A 52 -16.71 15.69 -12.65
C LEU A 52 -17.09 16.01 -14.10
N ALA A 53 -16.56 15.22 -15.04
CA ALA A 53 -16.83 15.40 -16.45
C ALA A 53 -18.35 15.53 -16.57
N SER A 54 -18.80 16.65 -17.15
CA SER A 54 -20.21 16.85 -17.40
C SER A 54 -20.76 15.59 -18.05
N PRO A 55 -21.88 15.01 -17.58
CA PRO A 55 -22.47 13.80 -18.17
C PRO A 55 -22.89 13.96 -19.65
N ASP A 56 -22.67 15.16 -20.22
CA ASP A 56 -23.01 15.58 -21.57
C ASP A 56 -21.77 15.90 -22.45
N ASP A 57 -20.56 15.48 -22.07
CA ASP A 57 -19.36 15.77 -22.88
C ASP A 57 -19.31 14.93 -24.16
N THR A 58 -19.78 15.51 -25.26
CA THR A 58 -19.90 14.87 -26.57
C THR A 58 -18.56 14.59 -27.26
N ASN A 59 -17.42 15.03 -26.70
CA ASN A 59 -16.10 14.72 -27.24
C ASN A 59 -15.13 14.27 -26.13
N PRO A 60 -14.97 12.94 -25.91
CA PRO A 60 -14.05 12.44 -24.89
C PRO A 60 -12.56 12.65 -25.24
N CYS A 61 -12.24 13.10 -26.46
CA CYS A 61 -10.88 13.22 -26.97
C CYS A 61 -10.33 14.65 -26.81
N PHE A 62 -9.80 14.96 -25.63
CA PHE A 62 -9.20 16.27 -25.32
C PHE A 62 -8.03 16.15 -24.33
N VAL A 63 -7.26 17.24 -24.24
CA VAL A 63 -6.29 17.50 -23.17
C VAL A 63 -6.90 18.48 -22.18
N ASP A 64 -6.90 18.11 -20.90
CA ASP A 64 -7.37 18.94 -19.80
C ASP A 64 -6.27 19.95 -19.41
N LEU A 65 -6.46 21.22 -19.78
CA LEU A 65 -5.45 22.25 -19.55
C LEU A 65 -5.42 22.68 -18.07
N ASP A 66 -6.53 22.56 -17.36
CA ASP A 66 -6.60 22.88 -15.93
C ASP A 66 -5.83 21.86 -15.10
N LEU A 67 -5.94 20.57 -15.46
CA LEU A 67 -5.13 19.51 -14.86
C LEU A 67 -3.64 19.73 -15.10
N LEU A 68 -3.23 20.08 -16.33
CA LEU A 68 -1.82 20.33 -16.65
C LEU A 68 -1.23 21.55 -15.92
N ARG A 69 -2.04 22.59 -15.67
CA ARG A 69 -1.64 23.77 -14.87
C ARG A 69 -1.32 23.44 -13.41
N GLN A 70 -1.74 22.28 -12.89
CA GLN A 70 -1.37 21.85 -11.54
C GLN A 70 0.09 21.39 -11.45
N TYR A 71 0.69 20.95 -12.57
CA TYR A 71 2.05 20.41 -12.60
C TYR A 71 3.08 21.38 -13.18
N SER A 72 2.66 22.27 -14.09
CA SER A 72 3.54 23.27 -14.69
C SER A 72 3.11 24.68 -14.31
N SER A 73 4.05 25.46 -13.79
CA SER A 73 3.89 26.89 -13.54
C SER A 73 4.28 27.77 -14.74
N THR A 74 4.74 27.16 -15.83
CA THR A 74 5.20 27.87 -17.03
C THR A 74 4.09 27.99 -18.08
N ALA A 75 4.30 28.88 -19.06
CA ALA A 75 3.33 29.11 -20.15
C ALA A 75 3.13 27.89 -21.05
N THR A 76 4.02 26.90 -21.02
CA THR A 76 3.97 25.72 -21.88
C THR A 76 4.39 24.46 -21.15
N VAL A 77 3.82 23.32 -21.51
CA VAL A 77 4.22 22.02 -20.96
C VAL A 77 4.46 21.02 -22.08
N GLN A 78 5.43 20.14 -21.91
CA GLN A 78 5.60 18.99 -22.79
C GLN A 78 4.56 17.93 -22.41
N TYR A 79 3.71 17.56 -23.36
CA TYR A 79 2.64 16.60 -23.15
C TYR A 79 2.72 15.44 -24.15
N ALA A 80 2.47 14.23 -23.67
CA ALA A 80 2.28 13.04 -24.49
C ALA A 80 1.09 12.22 -24.00
N ARG A 81 0.52 11.39 -24.87
CA ARG A 81 -0.63 10.53 -24.58
C ARG A 81 -0.39 9.12 -25.10
N LEU A 82 -0.73 8.11 -24.30
CA LEU A 82 -0.72 6.70 -24.67
C LEU A 82 -2.10 6.10 -24.45
N GLU A 83 -2.77 5.68 -25.52
CA GLU A 83 -4.07 5.03 -25.47
C GLU A 83 -3.91 3.50 -25.48
N ILE A 84 -4.46 2.84 -24.48
CA ILE A 84 -4.43 1.38 -24.30
C ILE A 84 -5.87 0.87 -24.27
N ALA A 85 -6.19 -0.06 -25.17
CA ALA A 85 -7.44 -0.80 -25.13
C ALA A 85 -7.25 -2.13 -24.40
N VAL A 86 -8.27 -2.59 -23.68
CA VAL A 86 -8.24 -3.83 -22.92
C VAL A 86 -9.33 -4.78 -23.43
N THR A 87 -8.91 -5.98 -23.83
CA THR A 87 -9.83 -7.08 -24.19
C THR A 87 -9.87 -8.11 -23.05
N PRO A 88 -11.06 -8.49 -22.55
CA PRO A 88 -11.17 -9.53 -21.54
C PRO A 88 -10.63 -10.89 -21.99
N THR A 89 -9.96 -11.61 -21.10
CA THR A 89 -9.47 -12.98 -21.29
C THR A 89 -9.61 -13.78 -19.99
N GLU A 90 -9.84 -15.09 -20.10
CA GLU A 90 -9.78 -16.02 -18.97
C GLU A 90 -8.33 -16.42 -18.62
N ASN A 91 -7.38 -16.13 -19.52
CA ASN A 91 -5.99 -16.57 -19.41
C ASN A 91 -5.03 -15.45 -19.00
N PHE A 92 -5.54 -14.36 -18.41
CA PHE A 92 -4.69 -13.28 -17.93
C PHE A 92 -3.85 -13.78 -16.77
N THR A 93 -2.58 -14.03 -17.05
CA THR A 93 -1.63 -14.61 -16.10
C THR A 93 -0.32 -13.86 -16.16
N GLY A 94 0.44 -13.89 -15.07
CA GLY A 94 1.72 -13.21 -14.98
C GLY A 94 1.61 -11.79 -14.42
N TYR A 95 2.71 -11.07 -14.55
CA TYR A 95 2.94 -9.77 -13.89
C TYR A 95 3.92 -8.89 -14.68
N ALA A 96 4.44 -9.40 -15.79
CA ALA A 96 5.29 -8.66 -16.69
C ALA A 96 5.17 -9.21 -18.11
N ASP A 97 5.02 -8.30 -19.07
CA ASP A 97 4.80 -8.61 -20.48
C ASP A 97 5.52 -7.60 -21.39
N THR A 98 5.42 -7.81 -22.70
CA THR A 98 5.87 -6.83 -23.70
C THR A 98 4.67 -6.11 -24.31
N LEU A 99 4.83 -4.82 -24.60
CA LEU A 99 3.81 -4.00 -25.25
C LEU A 99 4.31 -3.64 -26.64
N SER A 100 3.52 -3.99 -27.67
CA SER A 100 3.85 -3.75 -29.08
C SER A 100 3.64 -2.28 -29.48
N THR A 101 4.13 -1.35 -28.67
CA THR A 101 4.11 0.09 -28.90
C THR A 101 5.44 0.71 -28.47
N ARG A 102 5.67 1.95 -28.90
CA ARG A 102 6.82 2.77 -28.49
C ARG A 102 6.37 3.84 -27.52
N PHE A 103 7.31 4.38 -26.76
CA PHE A 103 7.04 5.53 -25.93
C PHE A 103 6.57 6.73 -26.79
N PRO A 104 5.49 7.41 -26.40
CA PRO A 104 4.88 8.44 -27.24
C PRO A 104 5.78 9.67 -27.37
N LYS A 105 5.66 10.36 -28.51
CA LYS A 105 6.39 11.61 -28.75
C LYS A 105 5.68 12.76 -28.06
N PHE A 106 6.45 13.58 -27.35
CA PHE A 106 5.96 14.78 -26.69
C PHE A 106 5.68 15.91 -27.69
N ARG A 107 4.70 16.73 -27.35
CA ARG A 107 4.36 17.98 -28.04
C ARG A 107 4.24 19.09 -27.02
N THR A 108 4.55 20.31 -27.43
CA THR A 108 4.29 21.50 -26.63
C THR A 108 2.78 21.78 -26.57
N VAL A 109 2.25 21.98 -25.37
CA VAL A 109 0.90 22.47 -25.08
C VAL A 109 1.01 23.84 -24.41
N HIS A 110 0.17 24.79 -24.84
CA HIS A 110 0.14 26.16 -24.30
C HIS A 110 -0.87 26.25 -23.16
N LEU A 111 -0.39 26.68 -21.98
CA LEU A 111 -1.17 26.81 -20.75
C LEU A 111 -1.56 28.27 -20.45
N ASP A 112 -0.93 29.23 -21.12
CA ASP A 112 -1.16 30.69 -21.02
C ASP A 112 -2.42 31.18 -21.74
N THR A 113 -3.35 30.27 -22.02
CA THR A 113 -4.64 30.56 -22.64
C THR A 113 -5.75 30.52 -21.59
N GLU A 114 -6.90 31.17 -21.87
CA GLU A 114 -8.10 31.05 -21.03
C GLU A 114 -8.88 29.75 -21.29
N ALA A 115 -8.41 28.89 -22.21
CA ALA A 115 -9.09 27.65 -22.53
C ALA A 115 -8.91 26.63 -21.39
N HIS A 116 -9.98 25.88 -21.10
CA HIS A 116 -9.98 24.77 -20.15
C HIS A 116 -9.55 23.44 -20.80
N ARG A 117 -9.75 23.32 -22.12
CA ARG A 117 -9.46 22.10 -22.88
C ARG A 117 -8.90 22.38 -24.27
N GLU A 118 -8.02 21.50 -24.73
CA GLU A 118 -7.57 21.44 -26.13
C GLU A 118 -8.11 20.15 -26.78
N ASN A 119 -8.98 20.28 -27.79
CA ASN A 119 -9.51 19.11 -28.50
C ASN A 119 -8.41 18.39 -29.28
N LEU A 120 -8.41 17.06 -29.20
CA LEU A 120 -7.53 16.20 -29.97
C LEU A 120 -8.26 15.64 -31.21
N SER A 121 -7.51 15.29 -32.25
CA SER A 121 -8.08 14.55 -33.38
C SER A 121 -8.47 13.13 -32.94
N PRO A 122 -9.53 12.53 -33.50
CA PRO A 122 -9.97 11.18 -33.13
C PRO A 122 -8.83 10.14 -33.22
N GLU A 123 -7.96 10.26 -34.22
CA GLU A 123 -6.79 9.41 -34.41
C GLU A 123 -5.84 9.37 -33.20
N LYS A 124 -5.73 10.48 -32.45
CA LYS A 124 -4.89 10.56 -31.23
C LYS A 124 -5.52 9.91 -30.00
N CYS A 125 -6.80 9.59 -30.07
CA CYS A 125 -7.53 8.89 -29.02
C CYS A 125 -7.91 7.46 -29.40
N THR A 126 -7.47 6.99 -30.57
CA THR A 126 -7.54 5.58 -30.93
C THR A 126 -6.43 4.83 -30.18
N ALA A 127 -6.78 3.67 -29.62
CA ALA A 127 -5.83 2.81 -28.94
C ALA A 127 -4.61 2.51 -29.81
N THR A 128 -3.43 2.88 -29.33
CA THR A 128 -2.15 2.57 -29.99
C THR A 128 -1.82 1.10 -29.85
N VAL A 129 -2.34 0.46 -28.80
CA VAL A 129 -2.13 -0.95 -28.50
C VAL A 129 -3.36 -1.51 -27.79
N THR A 130 -3.64 -2.78 -28.03
CA THR A 130 -4.64 -3.56 -27.29
C THR A 130 -3.91 -4.61 -26.47
N ILE A 131 -4.23 -4.68 -25.18
CA ILE A 131 -3.74 -5.73 -24.29
C ILE A 131 -4.88 -6.66 -23.89
N GLU A 132 -4.53 -7.85 -23.44
CA GLU A 132 -5.45 -8.70 -22.72
C GLU A 132 -5.54 -8.25 -21.25
N GLY A 133 -6.73 -8.35 -20.67
CA GLY A 133 -6.98 -8.12 -19.24
C GLY A 133 -7.87 -9.21 -18.67
N PRO A 134 -7.84 -9.45 -17.35
CA PRO A 134 -8.68 -10.42 -16.68
C PRO A 134 -10.15 -10.15 -16.98
N GLN A 135 -10.93 -11.23 -17.08
CA GLN A 135 -12.36 -11.13 -17.25
C GLN A 135 -13.00 -10.46 -16.03
N PRO A 136 -13.88 -9.45 -16.20
CA PRO A 136 -14.58 -8.83 -15.08
C PRO A 136 -15.35 -9.88 -14.27
N SER A 137 -15.06 -9.96 -12.97
CA SER A 137 -15.75 -10.82 -12.02
C SER A 137 -16.43 -9.98 -10.94
N ALA A 138 -17.49 -10.53 -10.34
CA ALA A 138 -18.05 -9.94 -9.14
C ALA A 138 -17.03 -10.00 -7.98
N PRO A 139 -17.06 -9.05 -7.03
CA PRO A 139 -16.26 -9.15 -5.81
C PRO A 139 -16.48 -10.49 -5.10
N PRO A 140 -15.44 -11.11 -4.53
CA PRO A 140 -15.57 -12.38 -3.82
C PRO A 140 -16.35 -12.20 -2.52
N ASP A 141 -17.04 -13.26 -2.07
CA ASP A 141 -17.64 -13.27 -0.74
C ASP A 141 -16.59 -13.53 0.34
N ALA A 142 -16.34 -12.50 1.15
CA ALA A 142 -15.40 -12.45 2.24
C ALA A 142 -16.09 -12.25 3.60
N SER A 143 -17.39 -12.60 3.72
CA SER A 143 -18.14 -12.49 4.98
C SER A 143 -17.55 -13.28 6.14
N HIS A 144 -16.68 -14.26 5.84
CA HIS A 144 -15.97 -15.09 6.80
C HIS A 144 -14.69 -14.45 7.37
N ILE A 145 -14.39 -13.20 6.99
CA ILE A 145 -13.19 -12.45 7.40
C ILE A 145 -13.59 -11.15 8.12
N ILE A 146 -12.97 -10.90 9.28
CA ILE A 146 -13.06 -9.60 9.99
C ILE A 146 -11.68 -8.95 9.99
N PHE A 147 -11.58 -7.77 9.38
CA PHE A 147 -10.38 -6.93 9.43
C PHE A 147 -10.46 -5.97 10.61
N GLY A 148 -9.51 -6.06 11.54
CA GLY A 148 -9.38 -5.24 12.73
C GLY A 148 -8.18 -4.30 12.62
N LEU A 149 -8.40 -3.03 12.93
CA LEU A 149 -7.34 -2.02 12.99
C LEU A 149 -7.59 -1.00 14.11
N SER A 150 -6.52 -0.34 14.54
CA SER A 150 -6.56 0.71 15.55
C SER A 150 -5.98 2.00 14.96
N THR A 151 -6.79 3.05 14.87
CA THR A 151 -6.33 4.34 14.32
C THR A 151 -7.18 5.52 14.82
N SER A 152 -6.90 6.75 14.36
CA SER A 152 -7.77 7.90 14.59
C SER A 152 -8.91 7.95 13.57
N ILE A 153 -10.00 8.64 13.89
CA ILE A 153 -11.12 8.84 12.95
C ILE A 153 -10.65 9.54 11.66
N ASP A 154 -9.77 10.53 11.74
CA ASP A 154 -9.31 11.26 10.56
C ASP A 154 -8.52 10.34 9.61
N ARG A 155 -7.57 9.56 10.16
CA ARG A 155 -6.83 8.57 9.36
C ARG A 155 -7.74 7.48 8.79
N LEU A 156 -8.78 7.08 9.53
CA LEU A 156 -9.79 6.16 9.00
C LEU A 156 -10.49 6.76 7.78
N ILE A 157 -10.99 8.01 7.88
CA ILE A 157 -11.65 8.70 6.77
C ILE A 157 -10.72 8.79 5.55
N ASP A 158 -9.45 9.12 5.76
CA ASP A 158 -8.42 9.18 4.71
C ASP A 158 -8.12 7.81 4.10
N SER A 159 -8.46 6.72 4.77
CA SER A 159 -8.22 5.34 4.30
C SER A 159 -9.40 4.75 3.55
N LEU A 160 -10.60 5.34 3.65
CA LEU A 160 -11.82 4.71 3.16
C LEU A 160 -11.82 4.48 1.64
N ASP A 161 -11.20 5.35 0.84
CA ASP A 161 -11.12 5.13 -0.62
C ASP A 161 -10.21 3.95 -0.97
N ALA A 162 -9.11 3.78 -0.22
CA ALA A 162 -8.23 2.63 -0.36
C ALA A 162 -8.93 1.34 0.12
N PHE A 163 -9.72 1.41 1.20
CA PHE A 163 -10.53 0.29 1.68
C PHE A 163 -11.65 -0.06 0.70
N ALA A 164 -12.24 0.92 0.02
CA ALA A 164 -13.30 0.67 -0.96
C ALA A 164 -12.81 -0.22 -2.09
N HIS A 165 -11.53 -0.10 -2.51
CA HIS A 165 -10.95 -0.97 -3.54
C HIS A 165 -11.11 -2.46 -3.20
N TRP A 166 -10.72 -2.88 -1.99
CA TRP A 166 -10.64 -4.30 -1.64
C TRP A 166 -11.78 -4.80 -0.72
N ALA A 167 -12.55 -3.91 -0.10
CA ALA A 167 -13.62 -4.28 0.84
C ALA A 167 -15.03 -4.00 0.33
N ALA A 168 -15.21 -3.12 -0.66
CA ALA A 168 -16.55 -2.76 -1.12
C ALA A 168 -17.24 -3.97 -1.79
N GLY A 169 -18.46 -4.28 -1.34
CA GLY A 169 -19.25 -5.35 -1.95
C GLY A 169 -18.78 -6.78 -1.66
N THR A 170 -17.75 -6.99 -0.83
CA THR A 170 -17.20 -8.32 -0.51
C THR A 170 -17.84 -8.94 0.75
N ASN A 171 -18.74 -8.23 1.43
CA ASN A 171 -19.32 -8.60 2.74
C ASN A 171 -18.31 -8.73 3.91
N ALA A 172 -17.01 -8.53 3.68
CA ALA A 172 -16.00 -8.48 4.73
C ALA A 172 -16.34 -7.39 5.75
N GLN A 173 -16.14 -7.69 7.03
CA GLN A 173 -16.34 -6.69 8.09
C GLN A 173 -15.02 -5.97 8.39
N ILE A 174 -15.06 -4.65 8.44
CA ILE A 174 -13.97 -3.83 8.98
C ILE A 174 -14.38 -3.35 10.37
N LEU A 175 -13.62 -3.74 11.39
CA LEU A 175 -13.76 -3.27 12.77
C LEU A 175 -12.62 -2.32 13.09
N VAL A 176 -12.95 -1.07 13.40
CA VAL A 176 -11.96 -0.04 13.72
C VAL A 176 -12.13 0.37 15.17
N VAL A 177 -11.04 0.31 15.93
CA VAL A 177 -10.98 0.87 17.28
C VAL A 177 -10.35 2.25 17.20
N VAL A 178 -11.04 3.26 17.73
CA VAL A 178 -10.63 4.67 17.66
C VAL A 178 -10.70 5.32 19.04
N ASP A 179 -9.93 6.39 19.24
CA ASP A 179 -10.10 7.31 20.36
C ASP A 179 -11.51 7.90 20.33
N SER A 180 -12.08 8.12 21.52
CA SER A 180 -13.32 8.88 21.61
C SER A 180 -13.15 10.31 21.11
N GLY A 181 -14.09 10.73 20.26
CA GLY A 181 -14.07 12.03 19.60
C GLY A 181 -13.83 11.92 18.09
N GLY A 182 -14.06 13.03 17.39
CA GLY A 182 -13.94 13.09 15.93
C GLY A 182 -15.26 12.85 15.18
N GLN A 183 -15.16 12.73 13.87
CA GLN A 183 -16.29 12.71 12.94
C GLN A 183 -16.82 11.28 12.65
N LYS A 184 -17.10 10.49 13.70
CA LYS A 184 -17.58 9.10 13.55
C LYS A 184 -18.73 8.94 12.56
N LYS A 185 -19.75 9.79 12.67
CA LYS A 185 -20.92 9.75 11.77
C LYS A 185 -20.55 10.00 10.32
N GLU A 186 -19.54 10.83 10.07
CA GLU A 186 -19.04 11.09 8.72
C GLU A 186 -18.30 9.87 8.17
N ALA A 187 -17.44 9.24 8.98
CA ALA A 187 -16.78 7.99 8.62
C ALA A 187 -17.80 6.88 8.30
N GLU A 188 -18.84 6.70 9.13
CA GLU A 188 -19.93 5.74 8.90
C GLU A 188 -20.71 6.05 7.61
N ARG A 189 -21.07 7.31 7.39
CA ARG A 189 -21.79 7.76 6.18
C ARG A 189 -20.97 7.52 4.92
N ARG A 190 -19.68 7.88 4.95
CA ARG A 190 -18.76 7.70 3.81
C ARG A 190 -18.51 6.22 3.54
N ALA A 191 -18.28 5.40 4.57
CA ALA A 191 -18.13 3.96 4.42
C ALA A 191 -19.39 3.31 3.82
N GLN A 192 -20.58 3.71 4.28
CA GLN A 192 -21.85 3.24 3.71
C GLN A 192 -21.97 3.61 2.23
N ALA A 193 -21.63 4.85 1.86
CA ALA A 193 -21.67 5.31 0.46
C ALA A 193 -20.69 4.54 -0.44
N LEU A 194 -19.56 4.09 0.12
CA LEU A 194 -18.56 3.27 -0.55
C LEU A 194 -18.87 1.77 -0.54
N GLY A 195 -19.97 1.34 0.09
CA GLY A 195 -20.33 -0.08 0.20
C GLY A 195 -19.44 -0.89 1.14
N ILE A 196 -18.79 -0.22 2.10
CA ILE A 196 -17.91 -0.84 3.10
C ILE A 196 -18.72 -1.18 4.36
N ARG A 197 -18.65 -2.44 4.81
CA ARG A 197 -19.26 -2.88 6.07
C ARG A 197 -18.35 -2.52 7.25
N LEU A 198 -18.52 -1.31 7.77
CA LEU A 198 -17.71 -0.74 8.85
C LEU A 198 -18.38 -0.84 10.23
N THR A 199 -17.60 -1.14 11.26
CA THR A 199 -17.98 -1.05 12.68
C THR A 199 -16.94 -0.25 13.43
N ILE A 200 -17.33 0.86 14.06
CA ILE A 200 -16.43 1.72 14.84
C ILE A 200 -16.67 1.51 16.33
N VAL A 201 -15.62 1.16 17.06
CA VAL A 201 -15.60 1.05 18.51
C VAL A 201 -14.79 2.23 19.07
N GLU A 202 -15.45 3.10 19.82
CA GLU A 202 -14.81 4.25 20.50
C GLU A 202 -14.30 3.83 21.88
N GLU A 203 -13.08 4.24 22.20
CA GLU A 203 -12.43 3.97 23.49
C GLU A 203 -11.79 5.24 24.07
N ASP A 204 -12.21 5.60 25.29
CA ASP A 204 -11.79 6.82 25.99
C ASP A 204 -10.34 6.79 26.51
N ASN A 205 -9.69 5.62 26.52
CA ASN A 205 -8.34 5.50 27.09
C ASN A 205 -7.24 5.62 26.02
N GLU A 206 -6.23 6.46 26.32
CA GLU A 206 -4.90 6.48 25.69
C GLU A 206 -4.15 5.16 25.94
N ARG A 207 -4.67 4.04 25.42
CA ARG A 207 -3.96 2.77 25.47
C ARG A 207 -2.94 2.76 24.33
N LEU A 208 -1.67 2.94 24.69
CA LEU A 208 -0.51 2.69 23.80
C LEU A 208 -0.51 1.26 23.21
N ASP A 209 -1.34 0.36 23.73
CA ASP A 209 -1.42 -1.06 23.37
C ASP A 209 -2.69 -1.43 22.58
N ARG A 210 -3.42 -0.46 21.99
CA ARG A 210 -4.72 -0.72 21.30
C ARG A 210 -4.64 -1.79 20.24
N TYR A 211 -3.52 -1.89 19.53
CA TYR A 211 -3.31 -2.92 18.52
C TYR A 211 -3.41 -4.33 19.13
N PHE A 212 -2.78 -4.59 20.28
CA PHE A 212 -2.93 -5.89 20.96
C PHE A 212 -4.36 -6.13 21.47
N TYR A 213 -5.07 -5.08 21.89
CA TYR A 213 -6.47 -5.18 22.28
C TYR A 213 -7.42 -5.59 21.15
N LEU A 214 -7.03 -5.44 19.88
CA LEU A 214 -7.81 -5.96 18.76
C LEU A 214 -8.10 -7.46 18.92
N VAL A 215 -7.22 -8.23 19.57
CA VAL A 215 -7.46 -9.65 19.90
C VAL A 215 -8.77 -9.84 20.68
N GLN A 216 -9.08 -8.95 21.63
CA GLN A 216 -10.32 -8.99 22.40
C GLN A 216 -11.52 -8.49 21.59
N TYR A 217 -11.37 -7.38 20.85
CA TYR A 217 -12.47 -6.83 20.07
C TYR A 217 -12.90 -7.75 18.95
N LEU A 218 -11.94 -8.28 18.18
CA LEU A 218 -12.18 -9.23 17.10
C LEU A 218 -12.82 -10.52 17.64
N TYR A 219 -12.36 -11.03 18.79
CA TYR A 219 -12.96 -12.21 19.42
C TYR A 219 -14.42 -11.97 19.85
N LYS A 220 -14.74 -10.78 20.34
CA LYS A 220 -16.11 -10.42 20.77
C LYS A 220 -17.06 -10.17 19.59
N HIS A 221 -16.53 -9.73 18.45
CA HIS A 221 -17.34 -9.37 17.27
C HIS A 221 -17.42 -10.47 16.21
N LYS A 222 -16.70 -11.59 16.38
CA LYS A 222 -16.87 -12.76 15.52
C LYS A 222 -18.29 -13.31 15.60
N ASP A 223 -18.79 -13.79 14.47
CA ASP A 223 -20.05 -14.52 14.38
C ASP A 223 -19.82 -15.98 13.98
N LYS A 224 -20.89 -16.70 13.62
CA LYS A 224 -20.81 -18.12 13.25
C LYS A 224 -20.16 -18.36 11.88
N SER A 225 -20.15 -17.35 11.01
CA SER A 225 -19.50 -17.43 9.70
C SER A 225 -18.04 -17.01 9.73
N THR A 226 -17.60 -16.29 10.76
CA THR A 226 -16.20 -15.87 10.88
C THR A 226 -15.25 -17.08 10.99
N GLN A 227 -14.28 -17.13 10.08
CA GLN A 227 -13.19 -18.10 10.07
C GLN A 227 -11.86 -17.45 10.38
N TRP A 228 -11.68 -16.20 9.93
CA TRP A 228 -10.45 -15.43 10.06
C TRP A 228 -10.70 -14.08 10.71
N VAL A 229 -9.79 -13.69 11.58
CA VAL A 229 -9.61 -12.29 11.97
C VAL A 229 -8.26 -11.82 11.48
N VAL A 230 -8.22 -10.62 10.92
CA VAL A 230 -7.02 -10.01 10.34
C VAL A 230 -6.69 -8.77 11.12
N MET A 231 -5.51 -8.67 11.70
CA MET A 231 -5.03 -7.45 12.35
C MET A 231 -4.12 -6.72 11.36
N MET A 232 -4.40 -5.45 11.09
CA MET A 232 -3.68 -4.65 10.10
C MET A 232 -3.62 -3.17 10.50
N ASP A 233 -2.84 -2.38 9.77
CA ASP A 233 -2.77 -0.92 9.92
C ASP A 233 -3.63 -0.20 8.85
N ASP A 234 -3.93 1.08 9.04
CA ASP A 234 -4.78 1.85 8.11
C ASP A 234 -4.11 2.22 6.77
N ASP A 235 -2.81 1.98 6.68
CA ASP A 235 -1.97 2.08 5.49
C ASP A 235 -1.52 0.68 5.02
N THR A 236 -2.27 -0.36 5.38
CA THR A 236 -2.24 -1.67 4.73
C THR A 236 -3.19 -1.67 3.54
N PHE A 237 -2.75 -2.18 2.39
CA PHE A 237 -3.56 -2.26 1.17
C PHE A 237 -3.50 -3.66 0.56
N PHE A 238 -4.65 -4.20 0.18
CA PHE A 238 -4.76 -5.47 -0.54
C PHE A 238 -5.05 -5.19 -2.02
N PRO A 239 -4.13 -5.47 -2.96
CA PRO A 239 -4.37 -5.21 -4.38
C PRO A 239 -5.51 -6.01 -4.99
N SER A 240 -5.74 -7.23 -4.48
CA SER A 240 -6.86 -8.07 -4.92
C SER A 240 -7.47 -8.83 -3.76
N MET A 241 -8.76 -8.61 -3.54
CA MET A 241 -9.50 -9.35 -2.51
C MET A 241 -9.72 -10.80 -2.93
N THR A 242 -9.91 -11.06 -4.23
CA THR A 242 -10.05 -12.42 -4.78
C THR A 242 -8.82 -13.25 -4.46
N ARG A 243 -7.63 -12.72 -4.74
CA ARG A 243 -6.37 -13.42 -4.44
C ARG A 243 -6.17 -13.65 -2.94
N LEU A 244 -6.60 -12.70 -2.10
CA LEU A 244 -6.51 -12.87 -0.65
C LEU A 244 -7.42 -14.00 -0.16
N VAL A 245 -8.68 -14.04 -0.60
CA VAL A 245 -9.63 -15.09 -0.25
C VAL A 245 -9.15 -16.45 -0.74
N ASP A 246 -8.73 -16.54 -2.00
CA ASP A 246 -8.20 -17.78 -2.59
C ASP A 246 -6.98 -18.27 -1.83
N ARG A 247 -6.10 -17.35 -1.43
CA ARG A 247 -4.92 -17.73 -0.64
C ARG A 247 -5.32 -18.25 0.74
N LEU A 248 -6.22 -17.59 1.45
CA LEU A 248 -6.66 -18.03 2.77
C LEU A 248 -7.38 -19.38 2.72
N ALA A 249 -8.09 -19.68 1.64
CA ALA A 249 -8.73 -20.99 1.42
C ALA A 249 -7.74 -22.17 1.37
N THR A 250 -6.44 -21.90 1.14
CA THR A 250 -5.39 -22.93 1.18
C THR A 250 -4.99 -23.35 2.60
N TYR A 251 -5.39 -22.59 3.62
CA TYR A 251 -5.13 -22.90 5.02
C TYR A 251 -6.37 -23.54 5.66
N ASP A 252 -6.17 -24.56 6.48
CA ASP A 252 -7.26 -25.16 7.26
C ASP A 252 -7.63 -24.24 8.43
N ALA A 253 -8.64 -23.40 8.24
CA ALA A 253 -9.14 -22.45 9.23
C ALA A 253 -9.82 -23.13 10.45
N SER A 254 -10.09 -24.44 10.40
CA SER A 254 -10.60 -25.20 11.55
C SER A 254 -9.51 -25.56 12.56
N MET A 255 -8.25 -25.36 12.18
CA MET A 255 -7.07 -25.56 13.02
C MET A 255 -6.49 -24.21 13.48
N PRO A 256 -5.70 -24.17 14.57
CA PRO A 256 -5.01 -22.95 14.98
C PRO A 256 -3.98 -22.49 13.92
N GLN A 257 -4.30 -21.42 13.20
CA GLN A 257 -3.45 -20.80 12.20
C GLN A 257 -2.96 -19.42 12.65
N TYR A 258 -1.66 -19.18 12.48
CA TYR A 258 -1.01 -17.87 12.61
C TYR A 258 -0.28 -17.59 11.30
N VAL A 259 -0.91 -16.85 10.39
CA VAL A 259 -0.39 -16.55 9.05
C VAL A 259 -0.04 -15.06 8.98
N GLY A 260 1.06 -14.72 8.33
CA GLY A 260 1.52 -13.35 8.17
C GLY A 260 2.93 -13.29 7.57
N ALA A 261 3.57 -12.11 7.58
CA ALA A 261 4.93 -11.95 7.07
C ALA A 261 5.89 -11.34 8.07
N VAL A 262 7.17 -11.71 7.94
CA VAL A 262 8.28 -11.01 8.58
C VAL A 262 8.64 -9.74 7.78
N THR A 263 9.19 -8.74 8.46
CA THR A 263 9.75 -7.52 7.85
C THR A 263 10.93 -7.78 6.92
N GLU A 264 11.01 -7.10 5.78
CA GLU A 264 12.05 -7.28 4.78
C GLU A 264 13.43 -6.77 5.25
N ASP A 265 13.49 -5.96 6.31
CA ASP A 265 14.73 -5.46 6.90
C ASP A 265 15.24 -6.39 8.03
N LEU A 266 16.40 -7.02 7.82
CA LEU A 266 17.06 -7.84 8.85
C LEU A 266 17.29 -7.08 10.18
N GLN A 267 17.44 -5.75 10.18
CA GLN A 267 17.56 -4.97 11.41
C GLN A 267 16.27 -5.04 12.25
N GLN A 268 15.13 -4.89 11.58
CA GLN A 268 13.81 -4.88 12.22
C GLN A 268 13.48 -6.29 12.73
N MET A 269 13.83 -7.33 11.95
CA MET A 269 13.71 -8.72 12.38
C MET A 269 14.65 -9.06 13.54
N TYR A 270 15.88 -8.56 13.52
CA TYR A 270 16.84 -8.75 14.62
C TYR A 270 16.37 -8.10 15.93
N SER A 271 15.75 -6.92 15.85
CA SER A 271 15.29 -6.19 17.04
C SER A 271 13.97 -6.72 17.61
N SER A 272 13.04 -7.11 16.75
CA SER A 272 11.65 -7.42 17.15
C SER A 272 11.31 -8.91 17.09
N GLY A 273 12.13 -9.71 16.42
CA GLY A 273 12.05 -11.18 16.37
C GLY A 273 11.38 -11.73 15.11
N TYR A 274 11.36 -13.06 15.02
CA TYR A 274 10.71 -13.80 13.93
C TYR A 274 9.21 -13.95 14.21
N MET A 275 8.42 -13.00 13.72
CA MET A 275 6.97 -12.88 13.97
C MET A 275 6.25 -12.30 12.75
N ALA A 276 4.92 -12.38 12.72
CA ALA A 276 4.13 -11.61 11.77
C ALA A 276 4.16 -10.14 12.20
N TYR A 277 4.45 -9.25 11.27
CA TYR A 277 4.44 -7.81 11.47
C TYR A 277 3.06 -7.26 11.12
N GLY A 278 2.58 -6.32 11.95
CA GLY A 278 1.20 -5.87 11.91
C GLY A 278 0.75 -5.28 10.58
N GLY A 279 1.60 -4.47 9.95
CA GLY A 279 1.28 -3.77 8.70
C GLY A 279 1.21 -4.67 7.47
N ALA A 280 1.95 -5.78 7.44
CA ALA A 280 1.78 -6.79 6.40
C ALA A 280 0.41 -7.50 6.49
N GLY A 281 -0.24 -7.43 7.64
CA GLY A 281 -1.45 -8.18 7.98
C GLY A 281 -1.13 -9.46 8.77
N ILE A 282 -1.79 -9.62 9.91
CA ILE A 282 -1.72 -10.80 10.76
C ILE A 282 -3.06 -11.54 10.73
N PHE A 283 -3.07 -12.74 10.19
CA PHE A 283 -4.26 -13.56 10.00
C PHE A 283 -4.30 -14.66 11.05
N LEU A 284 -5.33 -14.62 11.90
CA LEU A 284 -5.58 -15.60 12.95
C LEU A 284 -6.88 -16.33 12.65
N SER A 285 -6.81 -17.66 12.58
CA SER A 285 -8.03 -18.48 12.58
C SER A 285 -8.75 -18.34 13.93
N ILE A 286 -10.07 -18.52 13.95
CA ILE A 286 -10.85 -18.49 15.20
C ILE A 286 -10.34 -19.48 16.28
N PRO A 287 -9.96 -20.74 15.99
CA PRO A 287 -9.42 -21.65 17.00
C PRO A 287 -8.17 -21.13 17.70
N LEU A 288 -7.27 -20.45 16.98
CA LEU A 288 -6.12 -19.80 17.61
C LEU A 288 -6.57 -18.62 18.47
N LEU A 289 -7.45 -17.78 17.95
CA LEU A 289 -7.96 -16.62 18.67
C LEU A 289 -8.62 -17.02 20.00
N GLU A 290 -9.36 -18.14 20.02
CA GLU A 290 -9.96 -18.75 21.21
C GLU A 290 -8.92 -19.20 22.24
N GLN A 291 -7.84 -19.85 21.79
CA GLN A 291 -6.77 -20.30 22.68
C GLN A 291 -6.07 -19.16 23.41
N LEU A 292 -6.03 -17.95 22.83
CA LEU A 292 -5.36 -16.79 23.43
C LEU A 292 -6.19 -16.12 24.53
N GLN A 293 -7.51 -16.31 24.56
CA GLN A 293 -8.40 -15.56 25.47
C GLN A 293 -8.07 -15.75 26.95
N PRO A 294 -7.81 -16.98 27.46
CA PRO A 294 -7.48 -17.17 28.88
C PRO A 294 -6.16 -16.52 29.30
N TRP A 295 -5.29 -16.17 28.35
CA TRP A 295 -3.94 -15.67 28.59
C TRP A 295 -3.80 -14.17 28.31
N PHE A 296 -4.86 -13.51 27.84
CA PHE A 296 -4.80 -12.12 27.37
C PHE A 296 -4.17 -11.18 28.41
N ASP A 297 -4.63 -11.24 29.67
CA ASP A 297 -4.13 -10.39 30.76
C ASP A 297 -2.67 -10.69 31.11
N GLU A 298 -2.25 -11.97 31.02
CA GLU A 298 -0.85 -12.35 31.25
C GLU A 298 0.05 -11.84 30.12
N CYS A 299 -0.42 -11.92 28.88
CA CYS A 299 0.30 -11.45 27.71
C CYS A 299 0.36 -9.92 27.62
N TYR A 300 -0.61 -9.22 28.21
CA TYR A 300 -0.62 -7.77 28.28
C TYR A 300 0.58 -7.18 29.04
N VAL A 301 1.22 -7.98 29.88
CA VAL A 301 2.40 -7.61 30.68
C VAL A 301 3.67 -7.51 29.83
N PHE A 302 3.71 -8.11 28.63
CA PHE A 302 4.92 -8.12 27.81
C PHE A 302 5.43 -6.75 27.38
N LYS A 303 4.52 -5.76 27.23
CA LYS A 303 4.78 -4.36 26.86
C LYS A 303 5.72 -4.18 25.64
N GLY A 304 5.16 -3.75 24.51
CA GLY A 304 5.91 -3.52 23.28
C GLY A 304 4.98 -3.12 22.13
N GLY A 305 5.43 -3.29 20.88
CA GLY A 305 4.53 -3.23 19.73
C GLY A 305 3.42 -4.28 19.84
N GLY A 306 2.21 -3.96 19.39
CA GLY A 306 1.05 -4.85 19.60
C GLY A 306 1.19 -6.20 18.90
N ASP A 307 1.81 -6.23 17.72
CA ASP A 307 2.20 -7.43 16.98
C ASP A 307 3.25 -8.26 17.73
N HIS A 308 4.24 -7.58 18.33
CA HIS A 308 5.22 -8.22 19.20
C HIS A 308 4.57 -8.89 20.41
N MET A 309 3.68 -8.18 21.11
CA MET A 309 2.93 -8.72 22.25
C MET A 309 2.09 -9.93 21.83
N LEU A 310 1.41 -9.86 20.69
CA LEU A 310 0.65 -10.98 20.13
C LEU A 310 1.54 -12.19 19.84
N SER A 311 2.67 -11.99 19.17
CA SER A 311 3.58 -13.08 18.81
C SER A 311 4.14 -13.79 20.05
N GLN A 312 4.54 -13.02 21.08
CA GLN A 312 5.02 -13.58 22.34
C GLN A 312 3.92 -14.38 23.04
N CYS A 313 2.68 -13.88 23.01
CA CYS A 313 1.52 -14.59 23.58
C CYS A 313 1.29 -15.94 22.89
N ILE A 314 1.25 -15.95 21.55
CA ILE A 314 1.08 -17.16 20.74
C ILE A 314 2.20 -18.16 21.04
N TYR A 315 3.46 -17.72 21.02
CA TYR A 315 4.61 -18.62 21.21
C TYR A 315 4.75 -19.16 22.62
N LYS A 316 4.31 -18.41 23.63
CA LYS A 316 4.38 -18.84 25.02
C LYS A 316 3.26 -19.81 25.39
N HIS A 317 2.06 -19.60 24.87
CA HIS A 317 0.86 -20.32 25.34
C HIS A 317 0.25 -21.30 24.33
N THR A 318 0.80 -21.40 23.12
CA THR A 318 0.30 -22.33 22.08
C THR A 318 1.45 -23.05 21.37
N ASN A 319 1.12 -24.15 20.68
CA ASN A 319 2.06 -24.84 19.80
C ASN A 319 2.08 -24.25 18.37
N THR A 320 1.21 -23.30 18.08
CA THR A 320 1.10 -22.66 16.76
C THR A 320 2.37 -21.89 16.43
N LYS A 321 2.78 -21.96 15.16
CA LYS A 321 3.95 -21.25 14.62
C LYS A 321 3.54 -20.38 13.45
N LEU A 322 4.32 -19.33 13.22
CA LEU A 322 4.13 -18.46 12.07
C LEU A 322 4.23 -19.27 10.79
N SER A 323 3.15 -19.26 10.01
CA SER A 323 3.17 -19.60 8.60
C SER A 323 3.52 -18.33 7.83
N TRP A 324 4.78 -18.24 7.39
CA TRP A 324 5.26 -17.08 6.67
C TRP A 324 4.70 -17.06 5.24
N GLU A 325 3.74 -16.17 5.01
CA GLU A 325 3.21 -15.86 3.70
C GLU A 325 4.12 -14.85 2.99
N ARG A 326 4.67 -15.21 1.83
CA ARG A 326 5.75 -14.44 1.20
C ARG A 326 5.26 -13.33 0.29
N ASP A 327 3.96 -13.32 0.00
CA ASP A 327 3.33 -12.29 -0.83
C ASP A 327 2.71 -11.17 0.03
N LEU A 328 2.75 -11.27 1.36
CA LEU A 328 2.42 -10.17 2.27
C LEU A 328 3.70 -9.36 2.56
N PHE A 329 3.64 -8.04 2.45
CA PHE A 329 4.82 -7.19 2.62
C PHE A 329 4.60 -6.12 3.68
N GLN A 330 5.47 -6.11 4.68
CA GLN A 330 5.52 -5.06 5.71
C GLN A 330 6.11 -3.77 5.14
N LEU A 331 7.00 -3.90 4.15
CA LEU A 331 7.73 -2.83 3.48
C LEU A 331 8.34 -1.84 4.49
N ASP A 332 9.15 -2.34 5.42
CA ASP A 332 9.98 -1.48 6.29
C ASP A 332 11.15 -0.81 5.50
N LEU A 333 10.89 -0.40 4.27
CA LEU A 333 11.80 0.25 3.35
C LEU A 333 11.78 1.75 3.62
N ARG A 334 12.90 2.30 4.09
CA ARG A 334 13.04 3.73 4.38
C ARG A 334 13.42 4.52 3.14
N GLY A 335 12.82 5.70 2.95
CA GLY A 335 13.14 6.58 1.82
C GLY A 335 12.31 6.22 0.59
N ASP A 336 12.95 5.72 -0.46
CA ASP A 336 12.31 5.48 -1.75
C ASP A 336 12.04 3.98 -1.99
N ALA A 337 10.78 3.58 -1.95
CA ALA A 337 10.35 2.20 -2.21
C ALA A 337 10.13 1.88 -3.70
N SER A 338 10.49 2.79 -4.63
CA SER A 338 10.16 2.64 -6.06
C SER A 338 10.66 1.36 -6.68
N GLY A 339 11.84 0.89 -6.29
CA GLY A 339 12.39 -0.36 -6.78
C GLY A 339 11.51 -1.57 -6.52
N PHE A 340 10.78 -1.61 -5.39
CA PHE A 340 9.85 -2.69 -5.07
C PHE A 340 8.69 -2.75 -6.08
N TYR A 341 8.01 -1.61 -6.26
CA TYR A 341 6.86 -1.50 -7.16
C TYR A 341 7.25 -1.62 -8.65
N GLU A 342 8.45 -1.17 -9.03
CA GLU A 342 8.96 -1.22 -10.42
C GLU A 342 9.56 -2.57 -10.82
N ALA A 343 9.65 -3.51 -9.88
CA ALA A 343 10.37 -4.77 -10.08
C ALA A 343 9.73 -5.69 -11.12
N GLY A 344 8.45 -5.48 -11.47
CA GLY A 344 7.68 -6.38 -12.34
C GLY A 344 7.72 -7.81 -11.82
N ARG A 345 7.32 -7.97 -10.56
CA ARG A 345 7.20 -9.26 -9.86
C ARG A 345 5.73 -9.55 -9.59
N ALA A 346 5.45 -10.77 -9.15
CA ALA A 346 4.10 -11.18 -8.77
C ALA A 346 3.46 -10.11 -7.87
N GLN A 347 2.23 -9.73 -8.21
CA GLN A 347 1.50 -8.74 -7.45
C GLN A 347 1.36 -9.22 -5.99
N PRO A 348 1.67 -8.35 -5.01
CA PRO A 348 1.62 -8.68 -3.60
C PRO A 348 0.18 -8.94 -3.14
N LEU A 349 0.01 -9.79 -2.13
CA LEU A 349 -1.26 -9.94 -1.40
C LEU A 349 -1.53 -8.70 -0.55
N SER A 350 -0.51 -8.15 0.10
CA SER A 350 -0.59 -6.89 0.82
C SER A 350 0.65 -6.04 0.61
N VAL A 351 0.46 -4.72 0.62
CA VAL A 351 1.54 -3.74 0.72
C VAL A 351 1.28 -2.81 1.88
N HIS A 352 2.36 -2.35 2.49
CA HIS A 352 2.29 -1.50 3.66
C HIS A 352 3.25 -0.31 3.58
N HIS A 353 2.93 0.67 4.42
CA HIS A 353 3.47 2.02 4.55
C HIS A 353 3.33 2.92 3.33
N TRP A 354 2.46 2.58 2.37
CA TRP A 354 2.28 3.26 1.09
C TRP A 354 1.89 4.75 1.18
N LYS A 355 1.37 5.21 2.32
CA LYS A 355 1.03 6.62 2.57
C LYS A 355 1.70 7.22 3.82
N SER A 356 2.60 6.50 4.48
CA SER A 356 3.20 6.94 5.76
C SER A 356 4.72 7.03 5.72
N TRP A 357 5.43 5.97 5.32
CA TRP A 357 6.90 5.99 5.24
C TRP A 357 7.41 6.43 3.88
N PHE A 358 6.63 6.12 2.84
CA PHE A 358 6.81 6.57 1.47
C PHE A 358 5.44 6.85 0.86
N GLN A 359 5.42 7.34 -0.38
CA GLN A 359 4.20 7.70 -1.08
C GLN A 359 4.06 6.85 -2.35
N ALA A 360 3.04 6.01 -2.35
CA ALA A 360 2.59 5.18 -3.46
C ALA A 360 1.06 5.19 -3.41
N ASP A 361 0.40 6.14 -4.07
CA ASP A 361 -1.05 6.34 -3.94
C ASP A 361 -1.83 5.11 -4.47
N MET A 362 -2.06 4.15 -3.58
CA MET A 362 -2.70 2.88 -3.91
C MET A 362 -4.16 3.09 -4.28
N ALA A 363 -4.84 4.09 -3.69
CA ALA A 363 -6.22 4.42 -4.00
C ALA A 363 -6.32 4.94 -5.45
N ALA A 364 -5.48 5.87 -5.86
CA ALA A 364 -5.45 6.37 -7.23
C ALA A 364 -4.99 5.29 -8.23
N LEU A 365 -3.91 4.57 -7.92
CA LEU A 365 -3.36 3.49 -8.76
C LEU A 365 -4.44 2.44 -9.07
N SER A 366 -5.23 2.08 -8.05
CA SER A 366 -6.23 1.03 -8.15
C SER A 366 -7.39 1.35 -9.10
N LYS A 367 -7.62 2.62 -9.45
CA LYS A 367 -8.73 3.02 -10.33
C LYS A 367 -8.66 2.38 -11.71
N ALA A 368 -7.46 2.08 -12.22
CA ALA A 368 -7.29 1.37 -13.49
C ALA A 368 -7.90 -0.04 -13.50
N SER A 369 -8.10 -0.66 -12.33
CA SER A 369 -8.76 -1.96 -12.21
C SER A 369 -10.21 -1.96 -12.69
N SER A 370 -10.87 -0.80 -12.75
CA SER A 370 -12.22 -0.71 -13.33
C SER A 370 -12.26 -1.03 -14.83
N ILE A 371 -11.13 -0.92 -15.53
CA ILE A 371 -11.00 -1.24 -16.95
C ILE A 371 -10.24 -2.55 -17.17
N CYS A 372 -9.12 -2.74 -16.45
CA CYS A 372 -8.22 -3.88 -16.65
C CYS A 372 -8.18 -4.89 -15.50
N GLY A 373 -9.10 -4.83 -14.53
CA GLY A 373 -9.16 -5.73 -13.38
C GLY A 373 -8.03 -5.56 -12.35
N GLU A 374 -8.18 -6.23 -11.22
CA GLU A 374 -7.28 -6.11 -10.07
C GLU A 374 -5.88 -6.67 -10.38
N GLU A 375 -5.80 -7.74 -11.17
CA GLU A 375 -4.58 -8.44 -11.54
C GLU A 375 -3.65 -7.60 -12.42
N CYS A 376 -4.20 -6.58 -13.08
CA CYS A 376 -3.47 -5.63 -13.91
C CYS A 376 -2.74 -4.55 -13.10
N LEU A 377 -3.06 -4.39 -11.80
CA LEU A 377 -2.38 -3.41 -10.94
C LEU A 377 -0.93 -3.81 -10.71
N LEU A 378 0.00 -2.85 -10.83
CA LEU A 378 1.46 -3.05 -10.77
C LEU A 378 2.04 -3.98 -11.84
N HIS A 379 1.24 -4.42 -12.81
CA HIS A 379 1.76 -5.18 -13.95
C HIS A 379 2.77 -4.32 -14.73
N ARG A 380 3.89 -4.92 -15.14
CA ARG A 380 5.00 -4.23 -15.82
C ARG A 380 5.08 -4.59 -17.30
N TRP A 381 4.86 -3.64 -18.19
CA TRP A 381 5.05 -3.84 -19.63
C TRP A 381 6.33 -3.21 -20.16
N LEU A 382 7.11 -3.97 -20.93
CA LEU A 382 8.27 -3.48 -21.69
C LEU A 382 7.84 -3.02 -23.10
N LEU A 383 8.03 -1.74 -23.40
CA LEU A 383 7.80 -1.13 -24.70
C LEU A 383 9.01 -1.36 -25.63
N GLN A 384 8.80 -1.20 -26.95
CA GLN A 384 9.80 -1.51 -27.98
C GLN A 384 11.11 -0.70 -27.90
N ASP A 385 11.09 0.45 -27.23
CA ASP A 385 12.20 1.39 -27.09
C ASP A 385 12.74 1.45 -25.64
N GLU A 386 12.61 0.31 -24.94
CA GLU A 386 13.21 0.01 -23.63
C GLU A 386 12.64 0.86 -22.48
N TRP A 387 11.40 1.31 -22.65
CA TRP A 387 10.60 1.89 -21.57
C TRP A 387 9.80 0.80 -20.87
N TYR A 388 9.62 0.94 -19.57
CA TYR A 388 8.74 0.09 -18.76
C TYR A 388 7.55 0.92 -18.28
N LEU A 389 6.34 0.48 -18.59
CA LEU A 389 5.11 0.97 -17.96
C LEU A 389 4.79 0.04 -16.78
N VAL A 390 4.75 0.58 -15.56
CA VAL A 390 4.33 -0.12 -14.35
C VAL A 390 2.98 0.44 -13.94
N ASN A 391 1.91 -0.34 -14.10
CA ASN A 391 0.54 0.17 -14.02
C ASN A 391 0.27 0.95 -12.73
N GLY A 392 -0.07 2.22 -12.89
CA GLY A 392 -0.44 3.16 -11.84
C GLY A 392 0.69 3.56 -10.90
N PHE A 393 1.93 3.22 -11.20
CA PHE A 393 3.07 3.61 -10.37
C PHE A 393 4.05 4.51 -11.11
N SER A 394 4.64 4.03 -12.21
CA SER A 394 5.61 4.81 -12.98
C SER A 394 5.78 4.34 -14.43
N VAL A 395 6.30 5.23 -15.28
CA VAL A 395 6.86 4.87 -16.58
C VAL A 395 8.34 5.22 -16.57
N ILE A 396 9.20 4.22 -16.77
CA ILE A 396 10.64 4.36 -16.50
C ILE A 396 11.50 3.92 -17.67
N LYS A 397 12.66 4.56 -17.79
CA LYS A 397 13.73 4.11 -18.68
C LYS A 397 15.04 4.05 -17.90
N TYR A 398 15.59 2.86 -17.80
CA TYR A 398 16.91 2.68 -17.19
C TYR A 398 18.00 3.24 -18.11
N SER A 399 19.01 3.86 -17.52
CA SER A 399 20.18 4.38 -18.24
C SER A 399 21.10 3.27 -18.74
N THR A 400 21.07 2.13 -18.04
CA THR A 400 21.69 0.88 -18.47
C THR A 400 20.61 -0.18 -18.54
N VAL A 401 20.46 -0.78 -19.72
CA VAL A 401 19.66 -2.00 -19.86
C VAL A 401 20.44 -3.06 -19.10
N SER A 402 19.96 -3.43 -17.91
CA SER A 402 20.61 -4.48 -17.14
C SER A 402 20.44 -5.80 -17.91
N ASP A 403 21.54 -6.51 -18.14
CA ASP A 403 21.51 -7.87 -18.71
C ASP A 403 20.72 -8.87 -17.83
N ASP A 404 20.36 -8.48 -16.60
CA ASP A 404 19.55 -9.27 -15.66
C ASP A 404 18.19 -8.59 -15.38
N PRO A 405 17.11 -8.98 -16.09
CA PRO A 405 15.78 -8.42 -15.90
C PRO A 405 15.11 -8.84 -14.58
N LEU A 406 15.70 -9.75 -13.80
CA LEU A 406 15.13 -10.30 -12.57
C LEU A 406 15.50 -9.48 -11.31
N ALA A 407 16.62 -8.76 -11.35
CA ALA A 407 17.13 -8.04 -10.20
C ALA A 407 16.34 -6.75 -9.90
N MET A 408 15.77 -6.69 -8.69
CA MET A 408 15.04 -5.52 -8.19
C MET A 408 16.03 -4.40 -7.87
N GLU A 409 15.71 -3.18 -8.29
CA GLU A 409 16.51 -2.02 -7.97
C GLU A 409 16.41 -1.69 -6.47
N GLN A 410 17.53 -1.61 -5.76
CA GLN A 410 17.50 -1.15 -4.37
C GLN A 410 17.51 0.39 -4.33
N THR A 411 16.32 0.98 -4.33
CA THR A 411 16.12 2.45 -4.27
C THR A 411 16.06 3.00 -2.85
N TRP A 412 15.76 2.14 -1.86
CA TRP A 412 15.57 2.52 -0.47
C TRP A 412 16.90 2.65 0.29
N ASN A 413 16.84 3.27 1.45
CA ASN A 413 18.00 3.51 2.31
C ASN A 413 18.63 2.20 2.78
N ALA A 414 19.93 2.24 3.07
CA ALA A 414 20.61 1.11 3.69
C ALA A 414 20.01 0.77 5.07
N SER A 415 19.93 -0.52 5.37
CA SER A 415 19.57 -1.01 6.71
C SER A 415 20.65 -0.63 7.72
N GLN A 416 20.26 -0.50 9.00
CA GLN A 416 21.21 -0.37 10.11
C GLN A 416 21.84 -1.73 10.51
N TYR A 417 21.35 -2.83 9.93
CA TYR A 417 21.90 -4.16 10.14
C TYR A 417 23.35 -4.22 9.62
N THR A 418 24.26 -4.69 10.47
CA THR A 418 25.70 -4.71 10.18
C THR A 418 26.18 -5.98 9.46
N GLY A 419 25.30 -6.98 9.33
CA GLY A 419 25.60 -8.21 8.58
C GLY A 419 25.35 -8.04 7.07
N PRO A 420 25.72 -9.06 6.27
CA PRO A 420 25.56 -9.01 4.82
C PRO A 420 24.09 -9.11 4.41
N ASN A 421 23.77 -8.52 3.25
CA ASN A 421 22.52 -8.73 2.52
C ASN A 421 21.23 -8.50 3.36
N PRO A 422 21.04 -7.32 3.96
CA PRO A 422 19.95 -7.05 4.91
C PRO A 422 18.53 -7.15 4.35
N PHE A 423 18.37 -7.20 3.03
CA PHE A 423 17.06 -7.29 2.37
C PHE A 423 16.94 -8.49 1.42
N THR A 424 18.06 -9.05 0.95
CA THR A 424 18.10 -10.03 -0.15
C THR A 424 17.37 -11.33 0.19
N TYR A 425 17.23 -11.65 1.47
CA TYR A 425 16.54 -12.87 1.89
C TYR A 425 15.04 -12.86 1.55
N SER A 426 14.43 -11.67 1.46
CA SER A 426 13.01 -11.46 1.11
C SER A 426 12.86 -10.83 -0.27
N LEU A 427 13.65 -9.79 -0.57
CA LEU A 427 13.52 -8.99 -1.80
C LEU A 427 14.51 -9.35 -2.90
N GLY A 428 15.41 -10.31 -2.67
CA GLY A 428 16.40 -10.73 -3.64
C GLY A 428 15.80 -11.34 -4.93
N PRO A 429 16.55 -11.37 -6.04
CA PRO A 429 17.86 -10.71 -6.24
C PRO A 429 17.74 -9.18 -6.31
N LEU A 430 18.80 -8.47 -5.91
CA LEU A 430 18.87 -7.00 -5.88
C LEU A 430 19.99 -6.48 -6.79
N ARG A 431 19.77 -5.31 -7.41
CA ARG A 431 20.78 -4.54 -8.14
C ARG A 431 20.91 -3.13 -7.57
N ARG A 432 22.00 -2.47 -7.94
CA ARG A 432 22.26 -1.07 -7.55
C ARG A 432 21.23 -0.14 -8.17
N LYS A 433 20.93 0.94 -7.43
CA LYS A 433 20.17 2.09 -7.91
C LYS A 433 20.80 2.65 -9.19
N ASP A 434 19.97 2.92 -10.17
CA ASP A 434 20.30 3.62 -11.39
C ASP A 434 20.01 5.12 -11.21
N GLU A 435 21.06 5.86 -10.84
CA GLU A 435 20.97 7.31 -10.59
C GLU A 435 20.65 8.14 -11.84
N LYS A 436 20.68 7.52 -13.03
CA LYS A 436 20.36 8.17 -14.30
C LYS A 436 19.06 7.65 -14.92
N LYS A 437 18.30 6.83 -14.17
CA LYS A 437 16.98 6.36 -14.59
C LYS A 437 16.05 7.55 -14.80
N ILE A 438 15.41 7.60 -15.96
CA ILE A 438 14.30 8.52 -16.22
C ILE A 438 13.05 7.90 -15.63
N SER A 439 12.28 8.68 -14.87
CA SER A 439 11.05 8.20 -14.23
C SER A 439 9.95 9.25 -14.33
N PHE A 440 8.86 8.85 -14.98
CA PHE A 440 7.57 9.51 -14.91
C PHE A 440 6.79 8.86 -13.77
N ARG A 441 6.48 9.61 -12.72
CA ARG A 441 5.74 9.12 -11.55
C ARG A 441 4.27 9.41 -11.71
N MET A 442 3.40 8.44 -11.42
CA MET A 442 1.97 8.73 -11.37
C MET A 442 1.71 9.78 -10.29
N LYS A 443 0.97 10.84 -10.65
CA LYS A 443 0.59 11.93 -9.76
C LYS A 443 -0.91 12.02 -9.53
N ASP A 444 -1.71 11.61 -10.51
CA ASP A 444 -3.17 11.75 -10.45
C ASP A 444 -3.86 10.75 -11.39
N VAL A 445 -5.14 10.51 -11.15
CA VAL A 445 -5.99 9.63 -11.94
C VAL A 445 -7.41 10.19 -12.05
N VAL A 446 -7.89 10.32 -13.29
CA VAL A 446 -9.28 10.66 -13.58
C VAL A 446 -10.04 9.41 -14.00
N GLN A 447 -10.99 8.98 -13.18
CA GLN A 447 -11.88 7.87 -13.49
C GLN A 447 -13.18 8.40 -14.11
N GLU A 448 -13.45 7.98 -15.33
CA GLU A 448 -14.70 8.24 -16.06
C GLU A 448 -15.50 6.93 -16.15
N LYS A 449 -16.68 6.97 -16.77
CA LYS A 449 -17.58 5.81 -16.81
C LYS A 449 -16.98 4.59 -17.52
N ASP A 450 -16.39 4.81 -18.70
CA ASP A 450 -15.89 3.75 -19.59
C ASP A 450 -14.37 3.87 -19.84
N ARG A 451 -13.69 4.69 -19.04
CA ARG A 451 -12.30 5.09 -19.26
C ARG A 451 -11.60 5.52 -17.97
N VAL A 452 -10.29 5.28 -17.88
CA VAL A 452 -9.44 5.79 -16.80
C VAL A 452 -8.23 6.50 -17.41
N ARG A 453 -7.96 7.74 -16.98
CA ARG A 453 -6.78 8.53 -17.39
C ARG A 453 -5.83 8.65 -16.22
N GLN A 454 -4.64 8.05 -16.33
CA GLN A 454 -3.57 8.18 -15.35
C GLN A 454 -2.57 9.23 -15.83
N VAL A 455 -2.20 10.15 -14.95
CA VAL A 455 -1.24 11.22 -15.25
C VAL A 455 0.10 10.90 -14.61
N TYR A 456 1.12 10.76 -15.44
CA TYR A 456 2.49 10.52 -15.04
C TYR A 456 3.35 11.74 -15.34
N VAL A 457 4.15 12.16 -14.37
CA VAL A 457 4.92 13.41 -14.44
C VAL A 457 6.40 13.13 -14.25
N HIS A 458 7.23 13.69 -15.13
CA HIS A 458 8.68 13.71 -15.02
C HIS A 458 9.15 15.16 -14.87
N GLU A 459 9.79 15.47 -13.75
CA GLU A 459 10.43 16.76 -13.50
C GLU A 459 11.86 16.71 -14.06
N VAL A 460 12.09 17.36 -15.21
CA VAL A 460 13.42 17.47 -15.84
C VAL A 460 14.24 18.52 -15.08
N THR A 461 13.61 19.66 -14.80
CA THR A 461 14.07 20.71 -13.89
C THR A 461 12.86 21.26 -13.13
N PRO A 462 13.03 22.06 -12.06
CA PRO A 462 11.90 22.68 -11.37
C PRO A 462 10.98 23.52 -12.28
N GLU A 463 11.51 24.03 -13.40
CA GLU A 463 10.78 24.83 -14.39
C GLU A 463 10.39 24.05 -15.66
N GLU A 464 10.88 22.82 -15.84
CA GLU A 464 10.64 22.00 -17.03
C GLU A 464 10.06 20.65 -16.63
N VAL A 465 8.78 20.48 -16.95
CA VAL A 465 8.00 19.29 -16.62
C VAL A 465 7.46 18.64 -17.88
N GLU A 466 7.59 17.32 -17.95
CA GLU A 466 7.01 16.48 -18.99
C GLU A 466 5.83 15.69 -18.38
N VAL A 467 4.67 15.75 -19.03
CA VAL A 467 3.44 15.07 -18.60
C VAL A 467 3.03 14.01 -19.62
N LEU A 468 2.95 12.76 -19.17
CA LEU A 468 2.45 11.63 -19.92
C LEU A 468 1.08 11.23 -19.38
N GLU A 469 0.06 11.25 -20.23
CA GLU A 469 -1.25 10.71 -19.91
C GLU A 469 -1.38 9.29 -20.48
N VAL A 470 -1.60 8.29 -19.64
CA VAL A 470 -1.91 6.91 -20.05
C VAL A 470 -3.40 6.69 -19.87
N VAL A 471 -4.07 6.33 -20.95
CA VAL A 471 -5.53 6.24 -21.02
C VAL A 471 -5.93 4.78 -21.26
N TRP A 472 -6.73 4.25 -20.35
CA TRP A 472 -7.25 2.89 -20.36
C TRP A 472 -8.69 2.89 -20.83
N ASN A 473 -8.98 2.14 -21.89
CA ASN A 473 -10.32 1.97 -22.44
C ASN A 473 -10.65 0.48 -22.58
N HIS A 474 -11.93 0.13 -22.57
CA HIS A 474 -12.36 -1.17 -23.08
C HIS A 474 -12.13 -1.23 -24.60
N ALA A 475 -11.69 -2.39 -25.11
CA ALA A 475 -11.65 -2.63 -26.54
C ALA A 475 -13.07 -2.57 -27.14
N ALA A 476 -13.18 -1.99 -28.34
CA ALA A 476 -14.44 -1.79 -29.04
C ALA A 476 -15.03 -3.07 -29.64
#